data_AF-A0A4R6HQA9-F1
#
_entry.id   AF-A0A4R6HQA9-F1
#
_cell.length_a   1.000
_cell.length_b   1.000
_cell.length_c   1.000
_cell.angle_alpha   90.00
_cell.angle_beta   90.00
_cell.angle_gamma   90.00
#
_symmetry.space_group_name_H-M   'P 1'
#
loop_
_entity.id
_entity.type
_entity.pdbx_description
1 polymer ?
#
loop_
_entity_poly.entity_id
_entity_poly.type
_entity_poly.pdbx_seq_one_letter_code
_entity_poly.pdbx_strand_id
1 'polypeptide(L)'
;MNNPNMIHHLFKKAPIKAWIIKQIDNDVLHLCGQGGLESTNTPRHVKKSLQAGNYQGGVRVGNTGIVLNTRLLAAVVPLDQLTLAEDGRVAKWQGRRWSVSQVPQRCWEYEGQLVTRANPMSDTPSLISTEDVSAISEHVDREGAPPGKVAFRPADALEDPLQDTRAIIKAVQERRKRSKGWRKDGS
;
A
#
# COMPACT_ATOMS: atom_id res chain seq x y z
N MET A 1 30.38 6.11 34.01
CA MET A 1 29.97 4.79 33.50
C MET A 1 29.59 4.96 32.04
N ASN A 2 30.52 4.69 31.12
CA ASN A 2 30.27 4.77 29.69
C ASN A 2 29.53 3.50 29.26
N ASN A 3 28.35 3.65 28.67
CA ASN A 3 27.52 2.54 28.22
C ASN A 3 27.99 2.12 26.81
N PRO A 4 28.69 0.98 26.63
CA PRO A 4 29.32 0.61 25.35
C PRO A 4 28.31 0.25 24.24
N ASN A 5 27.02 0.17 24.55
CA ASN A 5 25.98 -0.29 23.61
C ASN A 5 25.42 0.78 22.66
N MET A 6 25.68 2.07 22.88
CA MET A 6 25.14 3.12 21.98
C MET A 6 25.93 3.30 20.67
N ILE A 7 27.22 2.90 20.64
CA ILE A 7 28.09 3.13 19.47
C ILE A 7 27.85 2.08 18.37
N HIS A 8 27.40 0.87 18.73
CA HIS A 8 27.14 -0.21 17.76
C HIS A 8 25.96 0.08 16.81
N HIS A 9 25.06 1.00 17.16
CA HIS A 9 23.91 1.36 16.32
C HIS A 9 24.24 2.40 15.23
N LEU A 10 25.37 3.10 15.34
CA LEU A 10 25.77 4.16 14.40
C LEU A 10 26.52 3.64 13.16
N PHE A 11 26.87 2.35 13.13
CA PHE A 11 27.55 1.71 11.99
C PHE A 11 26.72 0.61 11.34
N LYS A 12 25.40 0.79 11.21
CA LYS A 12 24.61 -0.07 10.31
C LYS A 12 25.13 0.14 8.89
N LYS A 13 25.84 -0.87 8.36
CA LYS A 13 26.27 -0.91 6.95
C LYS A 13 25.06 -0.65 6.05
N ALA A 14 25.24 0.18 5.03
CA ALA A 14 24.17 0.52 4.11
C ALA A 14 23.52 -0.77 3.55
N PRO A 15 22.19 -0.87 3.55
CA PRO A 15 21.50 -2.07 3.09
C PRO A 15 21.79 -2.28 1.60
N ILE A 16 22.04 -3.53 1.21
CA ILE A 16 22.15 -3.90 -0.20
C ILE A 16 20.78 -3.73 -0.82
N LYS A 17 20.68 -2.99 -1.92
CA LYS A 17 19.42 -2.75 -2.62
C LYS A 17 19.22 -3.73 -3.78
N ALA A 18 17.97 -4.06 -4.05
CA ALA A 18 17.57 -4.94 -5.14
C ALA A 18 16.18 -4.54 -5.69
N TRP A 19 15.89 -4.95 -6.92
CA TRP A 19 14.54 -4.97 -7.46
C TRP A 19 13.76 -6.16 -6.93
N ILE A 20 12.46 -5.98 -6.73
CA ILE A 20 11.57 -6.93 -6.07
C ILE A 20 10.45 -7.29 -7.03
N ILE A 21 10.45 -8.53 -7.49
CA ILE A 21 9.47 -9.04 -8.45
C ILE A 21 8.57 -10.02 -7.71
N LYS A 22 7.29 -9.68 -7.62
CA LYS A 22 6.27 -10.48 -6.94
C LYS A 22 5.92 -11.73 -7.74
N GLN A 23 5.70 -11.56 -9.04
CA GLN A 23 5.27 -12.60 -9.97
C GLN A 23 5.84 -12.30 -11.37
N ILE A 24 6.08 -13.34 -12.15
CA ILE A 24 6.55 -13.27 -13.54
C ILE A 24 5.55 -14.03 -14.39
N ASP A 25 4.90 -13.32 -15.30
CA ASP A 25 4.00 -13.90 -16.30
C ASP A 25 4.72 -13.99 -17.66
N ASN A 26 4.00 -14.40 -18.72
CA ASN A 26 4.60 -14.61 -20.04
C ASN A 26 5.38 -13.42 -20.60
N ASP A 27 4.87 -12.20 -20.40
CA ASP A 27 5.45 -10.94 -20.90
C ASP A 27 5.39 -9.79 -19.88
N VAL A 28 4.87 -10.05 -18.67
CA VAL A 28 4.67 -9.04 -17.61
C VAL A 28 5.52 -9.36 -16.38
N LEU A 29 6.17 -8.34 -15.83
CA LEU A 29 6.76 -8.36 -14.49
C LEU A 29 5.83 -7.63 -13.52
N HIS A 30 5.40 -8.34 -12.48
CA HIS A 30 4.69 -7.76 -11.34
C HIS A 30 5.72 -7.18 -10.37
N LEU A 31 5.98 -5.87 -10.49
CA LEU A 31 7.06 -5.19 -9.81
C LEU A 31 6.58 -4.50 -8.52
N CYS A 32 7.17 -4.83 -7.37
CA CYS A 32 6.95 -4.12 -6.11
C CYS A 32 7.84 -2.86 -5.96
N GLY A 33 8.84 -2.72 -6.83
CA GLY A 33 9.82 -1.64 -6.82
C GLY A 33 11.18 -2.09 -6.28
N GLN A 34 11.87 -1.18 -5.59
CA GLN A 34 13.17 -1.44 -4.97
C GLN A 34 13.05 -1.64 -3.46
N GLY A 35 13.97 -2.39 -2.89
CA GLY A 35 14.07 -2.51 -1.43
C GLY A 35 15.44 -2.96 -0.95
N GLY A 36 15.61 -2.91 0.37
CA GLY A 36 16.83 -3.32 1.07
C GLY A 36 16.77 -4.76 1.55
N LEU A 37 17.85 -5.50 1.35
CA LEU A 37 17.97 -6.88 1.83
C LEU A 37 18.26 -6.92 3.33
N GLU A 38 17.46 -7.67 4.08
CA GLU A 38 17.64 -7.94 5.51
C GLU A 38 18.43 -9.25 5.68
N SER A 39 19.62 -9.17 6.26
CA SER A 39 20.48 -10.34 6.43
C SER A 39 21.50 -10.13 7.55
N THR A 40 21.75 -11.18 8.31
CA THR A 40 22.86 -11.26 9.28
C THR A 40 24.19 -11.65 8.63
N ASN A 41 24.16 -12.14 7.38
CA ASN A 41 25.35 -12.50 6.63
C ASN A 41 26.17 -11.28 6.22
N THR A 42 27.46 -11.50 5.93
CA THR A 42 28.34 -10.44 5.44
C THR A 42 27.85 -9.89 4.08
N PRO A 43 28.02 -8.58 3.80
CA PRO A 43 27.58 -7.99 2.53
C PRO A 43 28.14 -8.68 1.29
N ARG A 44 29.38 -9.19 1.35
CA ARG A 44 29.99 -9.93 0.24
C ARG A 44 29.23 -11.24 -0.04
N HIS A 45 28.83 -11.96 1.00
CA HIS A 45 28.05 -13.19 0.87
C HIS A 45 26.64 -12.91 0.34
N VAL A 46 26.00 -11.85 0.85
CA VAL A 46 24.67 -11.42 0.37
C VAL A 46 24.73 -11.03 -1.11
N LYS A 47 25.71 -10.22 -1.54
CA LYS A 47 25.89 -9.86 -2.95
C LYS A 47 26.09 -11.08 -3.84
N LYS A 48 26.94 -12.02 -3.43
CA LYS A 48 27.17 -13.26 -4.19
C LYS A 48 25.89 -14.09 -4.32
N SER A 49 25.12 -14.22 -3.24
CA SER A 49 23.85 -14.97 -3.24
C SER A 49 22.80 -14.29 -4.12
N LEU A 50 22.71 -12.95 -4.04
CA LEU A 50 21.82 -12.15 -4.87
C LEU A 50 22.16 -12.27 -6.36
N GLN A 51 23.45 -12.16 -6.72
CA GLN A 51 23.92 -12.32 -8.10
C GLN A 51 23.65 -13.73 -8.65
N ALA A 52 23.68 -14.73 -7.80
CA ALA A 52 23.36 -16.11 -8.14
C ALA A 52 21.84 -16.41 -8.17
N GLY A 53 20.98 -15.44 -7.85
CA GLY A 53 19.53 -15.64 -7.75
C GLY A 53 19.08 -16.48 -6.55
N ASN A 54 19.97 -16.72 -5.59
CA ASN A 54 19.77 -17.65 -4.45
C ASN A 54 19.66 -16.93 -3.11
N TYR A 55 19.41 -15.62 -3.11
CA TYR A 55 19.22 -14.88 -1.86
C TYR A 55 17.93 -15.34 -1.17
N GLN A 56 18.06 -15.78 0.08
CA GLN A 56 16.96 -16.13 0.97
C GLN A 56 17.00 -15.21 2.18
N GLY A 57 15.87 -14.57 2.48
CA GLY A 57 15.77 -13.63 3.61
C GLY A 57 14.55 -12.71 3.51
N GLY A 58 14.59 -11.66 4.32
CA GLY A 58 13.61 -10.58 4.28
C GLY A 58 14.03 -9.47 3.34
N VAL A 59 13.09 -8.84 2.66
CA VAL A 59 13.33 -7.66 1.83
C VAL A 59 12.45 -6.53 2.31
N ARG A 60 13.07 -5.46 2.82
CA ARG A 60 12.35 -4.23 3.19
C ARG A 60 12.00 -3.45 1.93
N VAL A 61 10.72 -3.33 1.60
CA VAL A 61 10.25 -2.66 0.39
C VAL A 61 10.05 -1.17 0.64
N GLY A 62 10.62 -0.30 -0.21
CA GLY A 62 10.48 1.14 -0.08
C GLY A 62 10.85 1.68 1.32
N ASN A 63 10.10 2.67 1.80
CA ASN A 63 10.28 3.31 3.11
C ASN A 63 9.14 2.99 4.10
N THR A 64 8.33 1.95 3.84
CA THR A 64 7.12 1.67 4.63
C THR A 64 7.40 0.90 5.93
N GLY A 65 8.59 0.35 6.08
CA GLY A 65 8.95 -0.54 7.18
C GLY A 65 8.51 -1.99 6.99
N ILE A 66 7.76 -2.30 5.92
CA ILE A 66 7.29 -3.65 5.60
C ILE A 66 8.46 -4.49 5.08
N VAL A 67 8.59 -5.71 5.61
CA VAL A 67 9.60 -6.69 5.21
C VAL A 67 8.90 -7.91 4.62
N LEU A 68 9.13 -8.18 3.34
CA LEU A 68 8.60 -9.34 2.66
C LEU A 68 9.56 -10.52 2.75
N ASN A 69 9.05 -11.71 3.02
CA ASN A 69 9.85 -12.92 2.91
C ASN A 69 10.07 -13.26 1.42
N THR A 70 11.31 -13.52 1.02
CA THR A 70 11.68 -13.98 -0.33
C THR A 70 10.85 -15.15 -0.86
N ARG A 71 10.30 -16.02 0.00
CA ARG A 71 9.38 -17.10 -0.42
C ARG A 71 8.11 -16.61 -1.14
N LEU A 72 7.71 -15.36 -0.90
CA LEU A 72 6.52 -14.73 -1.47
C LEU A 72 6.81 -14.04 -2.80
N LEU A 73 8.06 -14.07 -3.27
CA LEU A 73 8.56 -13.33 -4.42
C LEU A 73 9.04 -14.31 -5.49
N ALA A 74 8.72 -14.02 -6.75
CA ALA A 74 9.27 -14.77 -7.88
C ALA A 74 10.78 -14.51 -8.05
N ALA A 75 11.24 -13.27 -7.80
CA ALA A 75 12.66 -12.95 -7.89
C ALA A 75 13.05 -11.72 -7.07
N VAL A 76 14.32 -11.71 -6.63
CA VAL A 76 14.99 -10.53 -6.08
C VAL A 76 16.25 -10.30 -6.90
N VAL A 77 16.31 -9.17 -7.60
CA VAL A 77 17.25 -8.95 -8.70
C VAL A 77 18.23 -7.81 -8.35
N PRO A 78 19.55 -7.98 -8.57
CA PRO A 78 20.49 -6.87 -8.45
C PRO A 78 20.06 -5.64 -9.23
N LEU A 79 20.29 -4.44 -8.66
CA LEU A 79 19.87 -3.18 -9.31
C LEU A 79 20.49 -2.97 -10.69
N ASP A 80 21.69 -3.48 -10.91
CA ASP A 80 22.45 -3.39 -12.16
C ASP A 80 21.98 -4.39 -13.24
N GLN A 81 21.19 -5.40 -12.88
CA GLN A 81 20.72 -6.42 -13.82
C GLN A 81 19.34 -6.13 -14.42
N LEU A 82 18.58 -5.20 -13.85
CA LEU A 82 17.28 -4.80 -14.35
C LEU A 82 17.24 -3.28 -14.49
N THR A 83 16.88 -2.80 -15.68
CA THR A 83 16.74 -1.37 -15.96
C THR A 83 15.31 -1.05 -16.38
N LEU A 84 14.72 -0.05 -15.74
CA LEU A 84 13.44 0.50 -16.16
C LEU A 84 13.62 1.49 -17.33
N ALA A 85 12.67 1.48 -18.24
CA ALA A 85 12.56 2.35 -19.40
C ALA A 85 11.10 2.81 -19.56
N GLU A 86 10.88 3.81 -20.42
CA GLU A 86 9.54 4.32 -20.75
C GLU A 86 8.75 4.68 -19.48
N ASP A 87 9.35 5.52 -18.65
CA ASP A 87 8.79 5.96 -17.36
C ASP A 87 8.42 4.80 -16.42
N GLY A 88 9.14 3.68 -16.53
CA GLY A 88 8.90 2.49 -15.70
C GLY A 88 7.83 1.55 -16.23
N ARG A 89 7.29 1.80 -17.43
CA ARG A 89 6.32 0.91 -18.10
C ARG A 89 6.97 -0.33 -18.71
N VAL A 90 8.27 -0.24 -19.02
CA VAL A 90 9.06 -1.36 -19.58
C VAL A 90 10.28 -1.64 -18.71
N ALA A 91 10.58 -2.91 -18.51
CA ALA A 91 11.84 -3.34 -17.90
C ALA A 91 12.70 -4.12 -18.93
N LYS A 92 14.01 -3.90 -18.89
CA LYS A 92 15.00 -4.73 -19.56
C LYS A 92 15.65 -5.63 -18.53
N TRP A 93 15.47 -6.94 -18.68
CA TRP A 93 16.01 -7.95 -17.76
C TRP A 93 16.19 -9.27 -18.48
N GLN A 94 17.30 -9.98 -18.19
CA GLN A 94 17.67 -11.25 -18.85
C GLN A 94 17.70 -11.18 -20.38
N GLY A 95 18.14 -10.05 -20.94
CA GLY A 95 18.20 -9.86 -22.40
C GLY A 95 16.84 -9.67 -23.08
N ARG A 96 15.74 -9.60 -22.33
CA ARG A 96 14.38 -9.42 -22.83
C ARG A 96 13.76 -8.11 -22.33
N ARG A 97 12.77 -7.62 -23.08
CA ARG A 97 11.88 -6.52 -22.68
C ARG A 97 10.60 -7.08 -22.07
N TRP A 98 10.20 -6.51 -20.94
CA TRP A 98 9.02 -6.89 -20.18
C TRP A 98 8.10 -5.71 -20.00
N SER A 99 6.80 -5.92 -20.11
CA SER A 99 5.79 -4.98 -19.63
C SER A 99 5.82 -4.97 -18.10
N VAL A 100 5.69 -3.79 -17.48
CA VAL A 100 5.74 -3.67 -16.02
C VAL A 100 4.35 -3.40 -15.49
N SER A 101 3.89 -4.30 -14.62
CA SER A 101 2.68 -4.11 -13.82
C SER A 101 3.08 -3.76 -12.39
N GLN A 102 2.74 -2.56 -11.93
CA GLN A 102 3.09 -2.13 -10.57
C GLN A 102 2.26 -2.92 -9.55
N VAL A 103 2.89 -3.42 -8.50
CA VAL A 103 2.21 -4.17 -7.44
C VAL A 103 1.90 -3.24 -6.27
N PRO A 104 0.62 -2.93 -6.02
CA PRO A 104 0.23 -2.09 -4.89
C PRO A 104 0.59 -2.75 -3.57
N GLN A 105 0.84 -1.94 -2.54
CA GLN A 105 1.23 -2.42 -1.21
C GLN A 105 0.29 -3.48 -0.64
N ARG A 106 -1.04 -3.35 -0.85
CA ARG A 106 -2.03 -4.33 -0.38
C ARG A 106 -1.81 -5.75 -0.92
N CYS A 107 -1.20 -5.87 -2.11
CA CYS A 107 -0.99 -7.14 -2.79
C CYS A 107 0.38 -7.77 -2.44
N TRP A 108 1.24 -7.12 -1.66
CA TRP A 108 2.59 -7.60 -1.40
C TRP A 108 2.63 -8.93 -0.64
N GLU A 109 1.76 -9.07 0.36
CA GLU A 109 1.65 -10.27 1.21
C GLU A 109 0.67 -11.30 0.65
N TYR A 110 -0.06 -10.98 -0.41
CA TYR A 110 -0.99 -11.91 -1.04
C TYR A 110 -0.24 -13.11 -1.62
N GLU A 111 -0.65 -14.33 -1.24
CA GLU A 111 0.01 -15.57 -1.65
C GLU A 111 -0.55 -16.15 -2.96
N GLY A 112 -1.71 -15.66 -3.43
CA GLY A 112 -2.33 -16.11 -4.68
C GLY A 112 -1.77 -15.43 -5.94
N GLN A 113 -2.35 -15.80 -7.09
CA GLN A 113 -1.97 -15.23 -8.38
C GLN A 113 -2.43 -13.79 -8.52
N LEU A 114 -1.56 -12.95 -9.08
CA LEU A 114 -1.90 -11.60 -9.47
C LEU A 114 -2.36 -11.58 -10.92
N VAL A 115 -3.31 -10.70 -11.22
CA VAL A 115 -3.71 -10.38 -12.59
C VAL A 115 -3.39 -8.93 -12.90
N THR A 116 -3.08 -8.68 -14.17
CA THR A 116 -2.76 -7.34 -14.67
C THR A 116 -4.01 -6.63 -15.16
N ARG A 117 -4.15 -5.35 -14.79
CA ARG A 117 -5.22 -4.45 -15.26
C ARG A 117 -4.63 -3.12 -15.73
N ALA A 118 -5.37 -2.40 -16.56
CA ALA A 118 -5.08 -1.00 -16.82
C ALA A 118 -5.22 -0.21 -15.51
N ASN A 119 -4.28 0.68 -15.24
CA ASN A 119 -4.30 1.52 -14.05
C ASN A 119 -5.29 2.68 -14.26
N PRO A 120 -6.41 2.74 -13.51
CA PRO A 120 -7.41 3.78 -13.69
C PRO A 120 -6.96 5.15 -13.15
N MET A 121 -5.88 5.19 -12.36
CA MET A 121 -5.39 6.40 -11.68
C MET A 121 -4.23 7.07 -12.44
N SER A 122 -3.88 6.59 -13.63
CA SER A 122 -2.77 7.13 -14.41
C SER A 122 -3.29 7.73 -15.71
N ASP A 123 -2.85 8.96 -16.00
CA ASP A 123 -3.11 9.62 -17.29
C ASP A 123 -2.37 8.94 -18.46
N THR A 124 -1.46 8.02 -18.15
CA THR A 124 -0.72 7.22 -19.12
C THR A 124 -1.12 5.74 -19.01
N PRO A 125 -1.08 4.97 -20.12
CA PRO A 125 -1.34 3.54 -20.08
C PRO A 125 -0.26 2.84 -19.25
N SER A 126 -0.52 2.71 -17.96
CA SER A 126 0.28 1.95 -17.00
C SER A 126 -0.51 0.75 -16.52
N LEU A 127 0.19 -0.31 -16.16
CA LEU A 127 -0.40 -1.54 -15.70
C LEU A 127 -0.31 -1.61 -14.17
N ILE A 128 -1.37 -2.11 -13.54
CA ILE A 128 -1.45 -2.34 -12.11
C ILE A 128 -1.84 -3.79 -11.84
N SER A 129 -1.22 -4.36 -10.82
CA SER A 129 -1.51 -5.72 -10.37
C SER A 129 -2.64 -5.70 -9.35
N THR A 130 -3.52 -6.69 -9.42
CA THR A 130 -4.60 -6.93 -8.46
C THR A 130 -4.65 -8.39 -8.07
N GLU A 131 -5.17 -8.72 -6.89
CA GLU A 131 -5.42 -10.12 -6.52
C GLU A 131 -6.37 -10.78 -7.53
N ASP A 132 -6.09 -12.03 -7.91
CA ASP A 132 -7.06 -12.85 -8.61
C ASP A 132 -8.07 -13.42 -7.62
N VAL A 133 -9.30 -12.92 -7.69
CA VAL A 133 -10.42 -13.37 -6.84
C VAL A 133 -11.47 -14.14 -7.63
N SER A 134 -11.15 -14.58 -8.85
CA SER A 134 -12.07 -15.33 -9.72
C SER A 134 -12.64 -16.58 -9.04
N ALA A 135 -11.79 -17.37 -8.38
CA ALA A 135 -12.18 -18.57 -7.64
C ALA A 135 -13.15 -18.31 -6.47
N ILE A 136 -13.11 -17.11 -5.87
CA ILE A 136 -14.08 -16.72 -4.82
C ILE A 136 -15.44 -16.45 -5.46
N SER A 137 -15.45 -15.82 -6.64
CA SER A 137 -16.69 -15.48 -7.35
C SER A 137 -17.46 -16.70 -7.85
N GLU A 138 -16.78 -17.84 -8.05
CA GLU A 138 -17.39 -19.12 -8.44
C GLU A 138 -18.23 -19.75 -7.32
N HIS A 139 -17.92 -19.44 -6.05
CA HIS A 139 -18.66 -19.93 -4.89
C HIS A 139 -19.73 -18.94 -4.40
N VAL A 140 -19.91 -17.82 -5.09
CA VAL A 140 -21.02 -16.92 -4.85
C VAL A 140 -22.23 -17.48 -5.58
N ASP A 141 -23.20 -17.98 -4.84
CA ASP A 141 -24.50 -18.34 -5.37
C ASP A 141 -25.19 -17.07 -5.91
N ARG A 142 -25.02 -16.83 -7.22
CA ARG A 142 -25.63 -15.70 -7.94
C ARG A 142 -27.13 -15.91 -8.16
N GLU A 143 -27.64 -17.12 -7.99
CA GLU A 143 -29.05 -17.47 -8.20
C GLU A 143 -29.85 -17.44 -6.88
N GLY A 144 -29.20 -17.69 -5.74
CA GLY A 144 -29.85 -17.76 -4.42
C GLY A 144 -30.13 -16.40 -3.75
N ALA A 145 -29.57 -15.30 -4.24
CA ALA A 145 -29.83 -13.97 -3.71
C ALA A 145 -30.58 -13.11 -4.76
N PRO A 146 -31.90 -12.89 -4.64
CA PRO A 146 -32.55 -11.88 -5.47
C PRO A 146 -31.84 -10.54 -5.23
N PRO A 147 -31.65 -9.70 -6.27
CA PRO A 147 -31.04 -8.39 -6.10
C PRO A 147 -31.95 -7.53 -5.21
N GLY A 148 -31.74 -7.63 -3.91
CA GLY A 148 -32.32 -6.72 -2.94
C GLY A 148 -31.75 -5.35 -3.25
N LYS A 149 -32.63 -4.35 -3.43
CA LYS A 149 -32.20 -2.95 -3.45
C LYS A 149 -31.57 -2.63 -2.10
N VAL A 150 -30.26 -2.77 -1.98
CA VAL A 150 -29.51 -2.29 -0.83
C VAL A 150 -29.41 -0.77 -0.98
N ALA A 151 -30.33 -0.07 -0.33
CA ALA A 151 -30.24 1.37 -0.16
C ALA A 151 -29.26 1.63 0.99
N PHE A 152 -28.02 2.01 0.67
CA PHE A 152 -27.11 2.58 1.66
C PHE A 152 -27.70 3.92 2.12
N ARG A 153 -28.32 3.93 3.30
CA ARG A 153 -28.77 5.14 3.97
C ARG A 153 -27.79 5.48 5.09
N PRO A 154 -27.30 6.73 5.20
CA PRO A 154 -26.64 7.20 6.40
C PRO A 154 -27.51 6.92 7.63
N ALA A 155 -26.88 6.61 8.77
CA ALA A 155 -27.60 6.35 10.03
C ALA A 155 -28.56 7.50 10.40
N ASP A 156 -28.21 8.72 10.00
CA ASP A 156 -28.89 9.95 10.37
C ASP A 156 -30.00 10.36 9.36
N ALA A 157 -30.37 9.49 8.41
CA ALA A 157 -31.36 9.80 7.38
C ALA A 157 -32.80 10.02 7.91
N LEU A 158 -33.05 9.70 9.18
CA LEU A 158 -34.32 9.97 9.88
C LEU A 158 -34.24 11.19 10.80
N GLU A 159 -33.07 11.78 11.01
CA GLU A 159 -32.91 12.97 11.83
C GLU A 159 -33.21 14.21 10.98
N ASP A 160 -34.07 15.10 11.51
CA ASP A 160 -34.37 16.38 10.87
C ASP A 160 -33.11 17.25 10.88
N PRO A 161 -32.50 17.60 9.73
CA PRO A 161 -31.28 18.40 9.67
C PRO A 161 -31.44 19.78 10.34
N LEU A 162 -32.69 20.22 10.53
CA LEU A 162 -33.02 21.50 11.14
C LEU A 162 -33.26 21.39 12.65
N GLN A 163 -33.30 20.21 13.26
CA GLN A 163 -33.49 20.08 14.70
C GLN A 163 -32.34 20.73 15.48
N ASP A 164 -31.10 20.40 15.14
CA ASP A 164 -29.91 20.99 15.76
C ASP A 164 -29.82 22.49 15.48
N THR A 165 -30.12 22.90 14.25
CA THR A 165 -30.13 24.31 13.86
C THR A 165 -31.15 25.12 14.68
N ARG A 166 -32.37 24.58 14.88
CA ARG A 166 -33.41 25.21 15.68
C ARG A 166 -33.05 25.25 17.17
N ALA A 167 -32.45 24.19 17.70
CA ALA A 167 -31.98 24.14 19.09
C ALA A 167 -30.91 25.19 19.36
N ILE A 168 -29.94 25.35 18.44
CA ILE A 168 -28.88 26.36 18.54
C ILE A 168 -29.47 27.78 18.47
N ILE A 169 -30.39 28.05 17.52
CA ILE A 169 -31.03 29.36 17.38
C ILE A 169 -31.80 29.72 18.67
N LYS A 170 -32.54 28.76 19.24
CA LYS A 170 -33.31 28.98 20.47
C LYS A 170 -32.39 29.26 21.66
N ALA A 171 -31.30 28.51 21.82
CA ALA A 171 -30.32 28.73 22.89
C ALA A 171 -29.66 30.12 22.80
N VAL A 172 -29.32 30.58 21.59
CA VAL A 172 -28.76 31.92 21.36
C VAL A 172 -29.78 33.01 21.71
N GLN A 173 -31.06 32.83 21.35
CA GLN A 173 -32.12 33.79 21.68
C GLN A 173 -32.39 33.86 23.19
N GLU A 174 -32.42 32.73 23.89
CA GLU A 174 -32.57 32.69 25.34
C GLU A 174 -31.40 33.37 26.07
N ARG A 175 -30.17 33.12 25.61
CA ARG A 175 -28.98 33.79 26.14
C ARG A 175 -29.02 35.30 25.94
N ARG A 176 -29.49 35.77 24.77
CA ARG A 176 -29.70 37.21 24.48
C ARG A 176 -30.82 37.85 25.31
N LYS A 177 -31.88 37.09 25.63
CA LYS A 177 -32.94 37.56 26.53
C LYS A 177 -32.43 37.70 27.97
N ARG A 178 -31.66 36.72 28.46
CA ARG A 178 -31.02 36.78 29.79
C ARG A 178 -30.02 37.93 29.91
N SER A 179 -29.25 38.23 28.85
CA SER A 179 -28.29 39.34 28.87
C SER A 179 -28.92 40.74 28.79
N LYS A 180 -30.18 40.87 28.35
CA LYS A 180 -30.90 42.15 28.33
C LYS A 180 -31.53 42.53 29.67
N GLY A 181 -31.50 41.64 30.67
CA GLY A 181 -32.07 41.87 32.00
C GLY A 181 -31.18 42.58 33.01
N TRP A 182 -29.90 42.85 32.72
CA TRP A 182 -28.92 43.36 33.73
C TRP A 182 -28.63 44.87 33.65
N ARG A 183 -29.50 45.69 33.05
CA ARG A 183 -29.31 47.16 33.01
C ARG A 183 -30.59 47.94 33.32
N LYS A 184 -31.13 47.66 34.50
CA LYS A 184 -31.82 48.55 35.45
C LYS A 184 -31.55 47.79 36.75
N ASP A 185 -30.61 48.21 37.59
CA ASP A 185 -30.78 49.25 38.59
C ASP A 185 -29.40 49.81 38.99
N GLY A 186 -29.32 51.12 39.19
CA GLY A 186 -28.12 51.82 39.62
C GLY A 186 -28.37 53.32 39.63
N SER A 187 -29.26 53.73 40.53
CA SER A 187 -29.29 55.10 41.07
C SER A 187 -28.12 55.29 42.03
#